data_AF-A0A8T4L4Y1-F1
#
_entry.id   AF-A0A8T4L4Y1-F1
#
_cell.length_a   1.000
_cell.length_b   1.000
_cell.length_c   1.000
_cell.angle_alpha   90.00
_cell.angle_beta   90.00
_cell.angle_gamma   90.00
#
_symmetry.space_group_name_H-M   'P 1'
#
loop_
_entity.id
_entity.type
_entity.pdbx_description
1 polymer ?
#
loop_
_entity_poly.entity_id
_entity_poly.type
_entity_poly.pdbx_seq_one_letter_code
_entity_poly.pdbx_strand_id
1 'polypeptide(L)'
;MKIADLRPFAKNVDLLVKVLSLNEVREVASKQDGSRHRVTEALVGDDSGTVLLTLWDDGIDRIASGKAYRIQNAFTSLFQKSLRLNLGRNGSIEETDEEVVVNEETNVSEAQVPLLKIGDLKPYLRKVDVIVKALSKNEVREVSSKNDNSTHRVTEALIGDDSGTILLTLWDEGIEKVEVGKSYKIGNAFTSLFQKSLRLNLGRNGTLDPADEEVDNVNEENAMSQKEFKQRPMPGGRGGQNRGSRNDREDEEGY
;
A
#
# COMPACT_ATOMS: atom_id res chain seq x y z
N MET A 1 3.31 2.88 -15.62
CA MET A 1 3.16 1.50 -15.08
C MET A 1 2.53 0.63 -16.17
N LYS A 2 2.43 -0.69 -16.02
CA LYS A 2 1.67 -1.56 -16.92
C LYS A 2 0.46 -2.15 -16.20
N ILE A 3 -0.62 -2.48 -16.92
CA ILE A 3 -1.84 -3.03 -16.31
C ILE A 3 -1.59 -4.34 -15.56
N ALA A 4 -0.79 -5.24 -16.11
CA ALA A 4 -0.45 -6.52 -15.47
C ALA A 4 0.29 -6.36 -14.12
N ASP A 5 0.94 -5.21 -13.90
CA ASP A 5 1.67 -4.91 -12.66
C ASP A 5 0.80 -4.20 -11.61
N LEU A 6 -0.47 -3.92 -11.92
CA LEU A 6 -1.38 -3.28 -10.98
C LEU A 6 -1.58 -4.18 -9.77
N ARG A 7 -1.57 -3.56 -8.60
CA ARG A 7 -1.77 -4.21 -7.32
C ARG A 7 -2.90 -3.54 -6.57
N PRO A 8 -3.51 -4.19 -5.56
CA PRO A 8 -4.50 -3.54 -4.72
C PRO A 8 -3.94 -2.27 -4.09
N PHE A 9 -4.78 -1.25 -3.97
CA PHE A 9 -4.50 -0.05 -3.18
C PHE A 9 -3.29 0.77 -3.66
N ALA A 10 -2.85 0.57 -4.91
CA ALA A 10 -1.81 1.36 -5.55
C ALA A 10 -2.31 2.78 -5.80
N LYS A 11 -1.45 3.77 -5.58
CA LYS A 11 -1.70 5.20 -5.84
C LYS A 11 -0.70 5.72 -6.87
N ASN A 12 -1.00 6.89 -7.46
CA ASN A 12 -0.16 7.53 -8.48
C ASN A 12 0.07 6.62 -9.69
N VAL A 13 -1.00 5.99 -10.17
CA VAL A 13 -0.98 5.09 -11.31
C VAL A 13 -1.15 5.91 -12.58
N ASP A 14 -0.10 5.91 -13.41
CA ASP A 14 -0.11 6.52 -14.73
C ASP A 14 -0.04 5.43 -15.81
N LEU A 15 -1.00 5.48 -16.75
CA LEU A 15 -1.20 4.49 -17.80
C LEU A 15 -1.56 5.17 -19.12
N LEU A 16 -1.17 4.53 -20.23
CA LEU A 16 -1.68 4.81 -21.56
C LEU A 16 -2.52 3.60 -21.96
N VAL A 17 -3.82 3.79 -22.21
CA VAL A 17 -4.78 2.68 -22.39
C VAL A 17 -5.70 2.93 -23.56
N LYS A 18 -6.23 1.86 -24.13
CA LYS A 18 -7.37 1.89 -25.05
C LYS A 18 -8.63 1.46 -24.33
N VAL A 19 -9.74 2.16 -24.58
CA VAL A 19 -11.07 1.74 -24.10
C VAL A 19 -11.61 0.69 -25.06
N LEU A 20 -11.86 -0.53 -24.56
CA LEU A 20 -12.43 -1.63 -25.33
C LEU A 20 -13.96 -1.56 -25.33
N SER A 21 -14.55 -1.40 -24.14
CA SER A 21 -16.00 -1.35 -23.97
C SER A 21 -16.40 -0.47 -22.79
N LEU A 22 -17.67 -0.03 -22.82
CA LEU A 22 -18.33 0.74 -21.77
C LEU A 22 -19.57 -0.04 -21.31
N ASN A 23 -19.70 -0.24 -20.01
CA ASN A 23 -20.91 -0.82 -19.42
C ASN A 23 -22.05 0.22 -19.41
N GLU A 24 -23.27 -0.26 -19.16
CA GLU A 24 -24.43 0.61 -18.98
C GLU A 24 -24.24 1.55 -17.79
N VAL A 25 -24.60 2.82 -17.99
CA VAL A 25 -24.58 3.83 -16.93
C VAL A 25 -25.71 3.55 -15.96
N ARG A 26 -25.40 3.48 -14.67
CA ARG A 26 -26.39 3.36 -13.59
C ARG A 26 -26.35 4.57 -12.67
N GLU A 27 -27.47 4.89 -12.04
CA GLU A 27 -27.55 5.89 -10.97
C GLU A 27 -27.41 5.22 -9.60
N VAL A 28 -26.64 5.84 -8.72
CA VAL A 28 -26.52 5.46 -7.30
C VAL A 28 -26.77 6.67 -6.42
N ALA A 29 -27.37 6.44 -5.24
CA ALA A 29 -27.58 7.49 -4.25
C ALA A 29 -26.40 7.51 -3.26
N SER A 30 -25.88 8.71 -2.99
CA SER A 30 -24.91 8.97 -1.93
C SER A 30 -25.52 8.58 -0.58
N LYS A 31 -24.79 7.80 0.21
CA LYS A 31 -25.20 7.42 1.56
C LYS A 31 -25.18 8.60 2.54
N GLN A 32 -24.47 9.69 2.20
CA GLN A 32 -24.23 10.81 3.10
C GLN A 32 -25.35 11.85 3.05
N ASP A 33 -25.85 12.16 1.86
CA ASP A 33 -26.79 13.26 1.61
C ASP A 33 -27.92 12.89 0.64
N GLY A 34 -27.92 11.68 0.09
CA GLY A 34 -28.95 11.20 -0.84
C GLY A 34 -28.84 11.78 -2.25
N SER A 35 -27.77 12.52 -2.58
CA SER A 35 -27.52 13.00 -3.93
C SER A 35 -27.41 11.82 -4.92
N ARG A 36 -27.83 12.02 -6.17
CA ARG A 36 -27.71 10.98 -7.21
C ARG A 36 -26.46 11.22 -8.04
N HIS A 37 -25.69 10.15 -8.23
CA HIS A 37 -24.49 10.13 -9.04
C HIS A 37 -24.59 9.06 -10.13
N ARG A 38 -24.05 9.35 -11.31
CA ARG A 38 -23.92 8.36 -12.39
C ARG A 38 -22.62 7.60 -12.21
N VAL A 39 -22.65 6.30 -12.42
CA VAL A 39 -21.46 5.45 -12.42
C VAL A 39 -21.51 4.43 -13.55
N THR A 40 -20.37 4.17 -14.18
CA THR A 40 -20.17 3.04 -15.09
C THR A 40 -18.77 2.45 -14.92
N GLU A 41 -18.55 1.27 -15.50
CA GLU A 41 -17.24 0.65 -15.63
C GLU A 41 -16.87 0.53 -17.11
N ALA A 42 -15.64 0.88 -17.44
CA ALA A 42 -15.07 0.74 -18.77
C ALA A 42 -14.00 -0.35 -18.75
N LEU A 43 -14.02 -1.28 -19.70
CA LEU A 43 -12.89 -2.18 -19.89
C LEU A 43 -11.80 -1.43 -20.66
N VAL A 44 -10.66 -1.19 -20.01
CA VAL A 44 -9.51 -0.51 -20.61
C VAL A 44 -8.30 -1.44 -20.64
N GLY A 45 -7.43 -1.29 -21.63
CA GLY A 45 -6.30 -2.19 -21.79
C GLY A 45 -5.05 -1.56 -22.40
N ASP A 46 -3.93 -2.23 -22.17
CA ASP A 46 -2.62 -2.00 -22.78
C ASP A 46 -2.05 -3.35 -23.25
N ASP A 47 -0.83 -3.35 -23.75
CA ASP A 47 -0.12 -4.53 -24.24
C ASP A 47 0.12 -5.61 -23.18
N SER A 48 -0.06 -5.30 -21.89
CA SER A 48 0.14 -6.22 -20.77
C SER A 48 -1.15 -6.86 -20.28
N GLY A 49 -2.31 -6.23 -20.48
CA GLY A 49 -3.59 -6.76 -20.03
C GLY A 49 -4.73 -5.74 -20.06
N THR A 50 -5.85 -6.10 -19.46
CA THR A 50 -7.05 -5.28 -19.31
C THR A 50 -7.46 -5.13 -17.84
N VAL A 51 -8.11 -4.01 -17.52
CA VAL A 51 -8.65 -3.69 -16.20
C VAL A 51 -9.96 -2.91 -16.34
N LEU A 52 -10.87 -3.07 -15.39
CA LEU A 52 -12.08 -2.27 -15.29
C LEU A 52 -11.75 -0.93 -14.63
N LEU A 53 -12.02 0.15 -15.35
CA LEU A 53 -11.93 1.53 -14.91
C LEU A 53 -13.31 2.01 -14.46
N THR A 54 -13.45 2.35 -13.18
CA THR A 54 -14.68 2.94 -12.63
C THR A 54 -14.71 4.45 -12.92
N LEU A 55 -15.82 4.92 -13.49
CA LEU A 55 -16.03 6.31 -13.89
C LEU A 55 -17.30 6.86 -13.27
N TRP A 56 -17.22 8.12 -12.84
CA TRP A 56 -18.28 8.82 -12.13
C TRP A 56 -18.67 10.10 -12.87
N ASP A 57 -19.96 10.40 -12.88
CA ASP A 57 -20.54 11.67 -13.35
C ASP A 57 -19.96 12.16 -14.69
N ASP A 58 -19.27 13.31 -14.70
CA ASP A 58 -18.69 13.91 -15.90
C ASP A 58 -17.54 13.08 -16.49
N GLY A 59 -16.92 12.21 -15.69
CA GLY A 59 -15.88 11.29 -16.15
C GLY A 59 -16.39 10.27 -17.18
N ILE A 60 -17.69 9.98 -17.16
CA ILE A 60 -18.35 9.06 -18.11
C ILE A 60 -18.34 9.68 -19.51
N ASP A 61 -18.65 10.96 -19.62
CA ASP A 61 -18.78 11.67 -20.90
C ASP A 61 -17.41 12.03 -21.52
N ARG A 62 -16.32 11.85 -20.78
CA ARG A 62 -14.94 12.16 -21.21
C ARG A 62 -14.28 11.05 -22.02
N ILE A 63 -14.90 9.88 -22.11
CA ILE A 63 -14.31 8.74 -22.83
C ILE A 63 -15.27 8.09 -23.83
N ALA A 64 -14.69 7.44 -24.83
CA ALA A 64 -15.43 6.68 -25.83
C ALA A 64 -14.73 5.35 -26.13
N SER A 65 -15.52 4.30 -26.38
CA SER A 65 -15.00 3.00 -26.83
C SER A 65 -14.22 3.12 -28.14
N GLY A 66 -13.16 2.33 -28.26
CA GLY A 66 -12.27 2.31 -29.42
C GLY A 66 -11.15 3.36 -29.38
N LYS A 67 -11.22 4.36 -28.50
CA LYS A 67 -10.22 5.44 -28.40
C LYS A 67 -9.16 5.18 -27.33
N ALA A 68 -8.01 5.85 -27.47
CA ALA A 68 -6.90 5.80 -26.53
C ALA A 68 -6.88 7.02 -25.61
N TYR A 69 -6.47 6.80 -24.36
CA TYR A 69 -6.42 7.83 -23.32
C TYR A 69 -5.16 7.70 -22.46
N ARG A 70 -4.61 8.85 -22.10
CA ARG A 70 -3.60 8.97 -21.05
C ARG A 70 -4.30 9.21 -19.73
N ILE A 71 -4.12 8.26 -18.82
CA ILE A 71 -4.63 8.32 -17.45
C ILE A 71 -3.47 8.70 -16.54
N GLN A 72 -3.65 9.74 -15.73
CA GLN A 72 -2.66 10.15 -14.75
C GLN A 72 -3.26 10.21 -13.36
N ASN A 73 -2.43 9.89 -12.36
CA ASN A 73 -2.76 9.94 -10.95
C ASN A 73 -4.04 9.16 -10.59
N ALA A 74 -4.21 8.01 -11.25
CA ALA A 74 -5.22 7.04 -10.87
C ALA A 74 -4.78 6.25 -9.63
N PHE A 75 -5.73 5.49 -9.08
CA PHE A 75 -5.47 4.55 -8.00
C PHE A 75 -6.23 3.26 -8.24
N THR A 76 -5.79 2.18 -7.61
CA THR A 76 -6.49 0.91 -7.65
C THR A 76 -7.21 0.64 -6.35
N SER A 77 -8.36 -0.03 -6.45
CA SER A 77 -9.13 -0.53 -5.31
C SER A 77 -9.56 -1.97 -5.57
N LEU A 78 -10.14 -2.60 -4.56
CA LEU A 78 -10.82 -3.88 -4.70
C LEU A 78 -12.32 -3.66 -4.55
N PHE A 79 -13.08 -4.19 -5.49
CA PHE A 79 -14.52 -4.32 -5.38
C PHE A 79 -14.86 -5.80 -5.43
N GLN A 80 -15.41 -6.36 -4.35
CA GLN A 80 -15.68 -7.80 -4.23
C GLN A 80 -14.43 -8.65 -4.56
N LYS A 81 -13.26 -8.24 -4.04
CA LYS A 81 -11.93 -8.85 -4.28
C LYS A 81 -11.42 -8.78 -5.73
N SER A 82 -12.13 -8.10 -6.62
CA SER A 82 -11.70 -7.83 -7.99
C SER A 82 -11.05 -6.46 -8.09
N LEU A 83 -9.96 -6.37 -8.84
CA LEU A 83 -9.25 -5.09 -9.03
C LEU A 83 -10.11 -4.11 -9.83
N ARG A 84 -10.06 -2.84 -9.43
CA ARG A 84 -10.63 -1.71 -10.17
C ARG A 84 -9.62 -0.58 -10.27
N LEU A 85 -9.47 -0.02 -11.46
CA LEU A 85 -8.79 1.26 -11.67
C LEU A 85 -9.80 2.39 -11.41
N ASN A 86 -9.39 3.45 -10.72
CA ASN A 86 -10.24 4.56 -10.35
C ASN A 86 -9.50 5.88 -10.60
N LEU A 87 -10.23 6.90 -11.04
CA LEU A 87 -9.72 8.27 -11.10
C LEU A 87 -9.95 8.97 -9.75
N GLY A 88 -8.86 9.41 -9.11
CA GLY A 88 -8.95 10.23 -7.91
C GLY A 88 -9.36 11.67 -8.21
N ARG A 89 -9.61 12.47 -7.17
CA ARG A 89 -9.92 13.91 -7.28
C ARG A 89 -8.89 14.71 -8.08
N ASN A 90 -7.63 14.28 -8.02
CA ASN A 90 -6.50 14.90 -8.73
C ASN A 90 -6.07 14.07 -9.95
N GLY A 91 -6.88 13.11 -10.38
CA GLY A 91 -6.63 12.29 -11.57
C GLY A 91 -7.07 12.99 -12.84
N SER A 92 -6.41 12.71 -13.95
CA SER A 92 -6.79 13.20 -15.28
C SER A 92 -6.93 12.04 -16.26
N ILE A 93 -7.80 12.25 -17.24
CA ILE A 93 -7.97 11.37 -18.40
C ILE A 93 -8.08 12.25 -19.64
N GLU A 94 -7.15 12.05 -20.57
CA GLU A 94 -7.01 12.87 -21.77
C GLU A 94 -6.93 11.97 -23.00
N GLU A 95 -7.77 12.27 -24.01
CA GLU A 95 -7.74 11.56 -25.28
C GLU A 95 -6.41 11.77 -25.99
N THR A 96 -5.90 10.74 -26.65
CA THR A 96 -4.65 10.80 -27.42
C THR A 96 -4.79 10.01 -28.72
N ASP A 97 -4.04 10.43 -29.74
CA ASP A 97 -3.91 9.75 -31.01
C ASP A 97 -2.84 8.62 -30.98
N GLU A 98 -2.21 8.39 -29.82
CA GLU A 98 -1.25 7.30 -29.65
C GLU A 98 -1.92 5.94 -29.85
N GLU A 99 -1.32 5.11 -30.70
CA GLU A 99 -1.80 3.75 -30.94
C GLU A 99 -1.46 2.84 -29.75
N VAL A 100 -2.47 2.15 -29.21
CA VAL A 100 -2.33 1.22 -28.09
C VAL A 100 -2.81 -0.16 -28.53
N VAL A 101 -1.86 -1.10 -28.60
CA VAL A 101 -2.14 -2.53 -28.74
C VAL A 101 -2.61 -3.07 -27.40
N VAL A 102 -3.64 -3.91 -27.40
CA VAL A 102 -4.23 -4.44 -26.17
C VAL A 102 -4.10 -5.95 -26.11
N ASN A 103 -3.66 -6.47 -24.96
CA ASN A 103 -3.73 -7.88 -24.63
C ASN A 103 -5.03 -8.17 -23.87
N GLU A 104 -6.01 -8.76 -24.56
CA GLU A 104 -7.32 -9.11 -23.97
C GLU A 104 -7.31 -10.44 -23.19
N GLU A 105 -6.24 -11.25 -23.29
CA GLU A 105 -6.16 -12.56 -22.62
C GLU A 105 -5.95 -12.44 -21.10
N THR A 106 -5.43 -11.30 -20.64
CA THR A 106 -5.14 -11.05 -19.21
C THR A 106 -6.03 -9.96 -18.68
N ASN A 107 -7.16 -10.32 -18.06
CA ASN A 107 -8.02 -9.37 -17.34
C ASN A 107 -7.72 -9.39 -15.83
N VAL A 108 -7.00 -8.37 -15.34
CA VAL A 108 -6.63 -8.29 -13.91
C VAL A 108 -7.82 -7.98 -12.99
N SER A 109 -8.98 -7.64 -13.56
CA SER A 109 -10.22 -7.41 -12.80
C SER A 109 -11.04 -8.67 -12.57
N GLU A 110 -10.84 -9.71 -13.38
CA GLU A 110 -11.49 -11.01 -13.19
C GLU A 110 -10.71 -11.90 -12.21
N ALA A 111 -9.40 -11.69 -12.10
CA ALA A 111 -8.59 -12.33 -11.07
C ALA A 111 -8.98 -11.79 -9.68
N GLN A 112 -9.46 -12.67 -8.80
CA GLN A 112 -9.55 -12.34 -7.37
C GLN A 112 -8.14 -12.10 -6.87
N VAL A 113 -7.83 -10.87 -6.46
CA VAL A 113 -6.47 -10.55 -6.02
C VAL A 113 -6.27 -11.15 -4.62
N PRO A 114 -5.33 -12.10 -4.44
CA PRO A 114 -5.12 -12.70 -3.14
C PRO A 114 -4.43 -11.68 -2.23
N LEU A 115 -5.20 -11.15 -1.28
CA LEU A 115 -4.65 -10.39 -0.16
C LEU A 115 -3.88 -11.34 0.76
N LEU A 116 -2.80 -10.83 1.37
CA LEU A 116 -2.11 -11.60 2.39
C LEU A 116 -2.96 -11.65 3.66
N LYS A 117 -2.86 -12.76 4.38
CA LYS A 117 -3.42 -12.95 5.70
C LYS A 117 -2.38 -12.63 6.76
N ILE A 118 -2.80 -12.03 7.88
CA ILE A 118 -1.87 -11.65 8.95
C ILE A 118 -1.07 -12.85 9.47
N GLY A 119 -1.71 -14.00 9.65
CA GLY A 119 -1.09 -15.24 10.10
C GLY A 119 0.02 -15.77 9.18
N ASP A 120 0.00 -15.38 7.91
CA ASP A 120 0.98 -15.81 6.89
C ASP A 120 2.16 -14.84 6.75
N LEU A 121 2.13 -13.70 7.45
CA LEU A 121 3.19 -12.71 7.37
C LEU A 121 4.52 -13.26 7.94
N LYS A 122 5.57 -13.08 7.15
CA LYS A 122 6.95 -13.45 7.50
C LYS A 122 7.81 -12.19 7.59
N PRO A 123 8.95 -12.23 8.28
CA PRO A 123 9.89 -11.11 8.30
C PRO A 123 10.34 -10.68 6.90
N TYR A 124 10.51 -9.37 6.70
CA TYR A 124 11.09 -8.76 5.50
C TYR A 124 10.29 -8.92 4.20
N LEU A 125 9.02 -9.31 4.29
CA LEU A 125 8.08 -9.18 3.17
C LEU A 125 7.93 -7.71 2.80
N ARG A 126 7.92 -7.45 1.49
CA ARG A 126 7.60 -6.16 0.89
C ARG A 126 6.30 -6.29 0.14
N LYS A 127 5.70 -5.15 -0.25
CA LYS A 127 4.52 -5.15 -1.12
C LYS A 127 3.35 -5.93 -0.49
N VAL A 128 3.18 -5.75 0.82
CA VAL A 128 2.14 -6.42 1.61
C VAL A 128 0.85 -5.63 1.51
N ASP A 129 -0.19 -6.28 1.00
CA ASP A 129 -1.53 -5.74 0.85
C ASP A 129 -2.49 -6.59 1.72
N VAL A 130 -3.14 -5.97 2.73
CA VAL A 130 -4.00 -6.65 3.73
C VAL A 130 -5.24 -5.80 4.07
N ILE A 131 -6.30 -6.45 4.56
CA ILE A 131 -7.46 -5.80 5.19
C ILE A 131 -7.51 -6.26 6.64
N VAL A 132 -7.60 -5.33 7.58
CA VAL A 132 -7.48 -5.60 9.02
C VAL A 132 -8.44 -4.76 9.84
N LYS A 133 -8.77 -5.21 11.04
CA LYS A 133 -9.41 -4.42 12.10
C LYS A 133 -8.37 -3.83 13.03
N ALA A 134 -8.54 -2.59 13.47
CA ALA A 134 -7.79 -2.03 14.59
C ALA A 134 -8.40 -2.45 15.93
N LEU A 135 -7.63 -3.14 16.77
CA LEU A 135 -8.07 -3.66 18.07
C LEU A 135 -7.69 -2.74 19.22
N SER A 136 -6.48 -2.18 19.20
CA SER A 136 -5.99 -1.27 20.23
C SER A 136 -4.89 -0.37 19.69
N LYS A 137 -4.59 0.73 20.40
CA LYS A 137 -3.52 1.68 20.05
C LYS A 137 -2.78 2.06 21.33
N ASN A 138 -1.45 1.92 21.31
CA ASN A 138 -0.60 2.27 22.44
C ASN A 138 -0.53 3.80 22.62
N GLU A 139 0.02 4.23 23.76
CA GLU A 139 0.33 5.63 24.00
C GLU A 139 1.30 6.19 22.94
N VAL A 140 1.05 7.43 22.53
CA VAL A 140 1.90 8.12 21.57
C VAL A 140 3.17 8.58 22.30
N ARG A 141 4.33 8.29 21.72
CA ARG A 141 5.61 8.80 22.19
C ARG A 141 6.26 9.68 21.15
N GLU A 142 7.06 10.63 21.60
CA GLU A 142 7.90 11.47 20.74
C GLU A 142 9.30 10.87 20.62
N VAL A 143 9.86 10.94 19.41
CA VAL A 143 11.23 10.55 19.11
C VAL A 143 11.89 11.61 18.25
N SER A 144 13.16 11.88 18.50
CA SER A 144 13.93 12.83 17.69
C SER A 144 14.75 12.10 16.63
N SER A 145 14.71 12.60 15.40
CA SER A 145 15.55 12.16 14.30
C SER A 145 17.01 12.46 14.61
N LYS A 146 17.89 11.49 14.38
CA LYS A 146 19.34 11.65 14.59
C LYS A 146 20.01 12.51 13.53
N ASN A 147 19.35 12.73 12.39
CA ASN A 147 19.96 13.40 11.23
C ASN A 147 19.75 14.92 11.26
N ASP A 148 18.59 15.37 11.70
CA ASP A 148 18.15 16.77 11.64
C ASP A 148 17.52 17.26 12.95
N ASN A 149 17.50 16.41 14.00
CA ASN A 149 16.93 16.71 15.31
C ASN A 149 15.44 17.08 15.27
N SER A 150 14.74 16.77 14.18
CA SER A 150 13.29 16.93 14.06
C SER A 150 12.58 15.96 15.01
N THR A 151 11.42 16.37 15.55
CA THR A 151 10.63 15.54 16.46
C THR A 151 9.48 14.91 15.71
N HIS A 152 9.32 13.60 15.86
CA HIS A 152 8.27 12.79 15.26
C HIS A 152 7.48 12.06 16.34
N ARG A 153 6.19 11.87 16.08
CA ARG A 153 5.31 11.06 16.94
C ARG A 153 5.23 9.65 16.41
N VAL A 154 5.27 8.67 17.30
CA VAL A 154 5.13 7.26 16.96
C VAL A 154 4.26 6.53 17.97
N THR A 155 3.44 5.60 17.47
CA THR A 155 2.74 4.61 18.31
C THR A 155 2.66 3.27 17.56
N GLU A 156 2.30 2.22 18.30
CA GLU A 156 1.97 0.91 17.74
C GLU A 156 0.49 0.63 17.95
N ALA A 157 -0.20 0.20 16.89
CA ALA A 157 -1.58 -0.26 16.96
C ALA A 157 -1.62 -1.77 16.79
N LEU A 158 -2.38 -2.47 17.63
CA LEU A 158 -2.69 -3.88 17.42
C LEU A 158 -3.77 -3.97 16.34
N ILE A 159 -3.45 -4.62 15.24
CA ILE A 159 -4.35 -4.86 14.12
C ILE A 159 -4.46 -6.36 13.85
N GLY A 160 -5.54 -6.81 13.22
CA GLY A 160 -5.65 -8.22 12.85
C GLY A 160 -6.80 -8.55 11.92
N ASP A 161 -6.79 -9.79 11.45
CA ASP A 161 -7.86 -10.43 10.70
C ASP A 161 -8.19 -11.81 11.31
N ASP A 162 -9.06 -12.58 10.66
CA ASP A 162 -9.44 -13.94 11.04
C ASP A 162 -8.25 -14.93 11.16
N SER A 163 -7.07 -14.58 10.66
CA SER A 163 -5.89 -15.43 10.66
C SER A 163 -4.88 -15.09 11.75
N GLY A 164 -4.88 -13.85 12.27
CA GLY A 164 -3.96 -13.45 13.34
C GLY A 164 -3.93 -11.95 13.63
N THR A 165 -3.09 -11.57 14.60
CA THR A 165 -2.82 -10.17 14.95
C THR A 165 -1.36 -9.78 14.77
N ILE A 166 -1.10 -8.51 14.50
CA ILE A 166 0.24 -7.93 14.37
C ILE A 166 0.23 -6.47 14.85
N LEU A 167 1.37 -5.99 15.33
CA LEU A 167 1.57 -4.58 15.64
C LEU A 167 1.93 -3.80 14.37
N LEU A 168 1.14 -2.77 14.08
CA LEU A 168 1.35 -1.77 13.04
C LEU A 168 2.03 -0.53 13.63
N THR A 169 3.18 -0.14 13.09
CA THR A 169 3.84 1.11 13.46
C THR A 169 3.18 2.29 12.74
N LEU A 170 2.70 3.27 13.50
CA LEU A 170 2.06 4.50 13.01
C LEU A 170 2.93 5.71 13.34
N TRP A 171 3.08 6.61 12.38
CA TRP A 171 3.90 7.83 12.49
C TRP A 171 3.07 9.06 12.21
N ASP A 172 3.32 10.13 12.95
CA ASP A 172 2.79 11.47 12.74
C ASP A 172 1.29 11.47 12.42
N GLU A 173 0.86 11.97 11.26
CA GLU A 173 -0.56 12.03 10.85
C GLU A 173 -1.23 10.65 10.69
N GLY A 174 -0.43 9.58 10.52
CA GLY A 174 -0.95 8.22 10.45
C GLY A 174 -1.57 7.77 11.78
N ILE A 175 -1.20 8.40 12.89
CA ILE A 175 -1.73 8.11 14.23
C ILE A 175 -3.20 8.48 14.33
N GLU A 176 -3.58 9.63 13.75
CA GLU A 176 -4.95 10.14 13.74
C GLU A 176 -5.87 9.39 12.76
N LYS A 177 -5.31 8.81 11.70
CA LYS A 177 -6.09 8.03 10.70
C LYS A 177 -6.66 6.73 11.26
N VAL A 178 -6.10 6.21 12.34
CA VAL A 178 -6.49 4.93 12.94
C VAL A 178 -7.33 5.13 14.19
N GLU A 179 -8.58 4.68 14.09
CA GLU A 179 -9.56 4.60 15.15
C GLU A 179 -9.77 3.13 15.53
N VAL A 180 -9.77 2.85 16.83
CA VAL A 180 -9.99 1.50 17.36
C VAL A 180 -11.41 1.04 17.03
N GLY A 181 -11.55 -0.23 16.64
CA GLY A 181 -12.80 -0.88 16.24
C GLY A 181 -13.09 -0.82 14.75
N LYS A 182 -12.44 0.08 13.98
CA LYS A 182 -12.66 0.21 12.54
C LYS A 182 -11.76 -0.70 11.71
N SER A 183 -12.20 -1.00 10.48
CA SER A 183 -11.44 -1.77 9.50
C SER A 183 -10.73 -0.87 8.49
N TYR A 184 -9.53 -1.29 8.10
CA TYR A 184 -8.62 -0.56 7.25
C TYR A 184 -8.05 -1.46 6.16
N LYS A 185 -7.96 -0.91 4.95
CA LYS A 185 -7.16 -1.47 3.86
C LYS A 185 -5.76 -0.88 3.94
N ILE A 186 -4.78 -1.76 4.06
CA ILE A 186 -3.37 -1.40 4.11
C ILE A 186 -2.71 -1.90 2.83
N GLY A 187 -2.20 -0.97 2.04
CA GLY A 187 -1.54 -1.25 0.78
C GLY A 187 -0.05 -0.97 0.83
N ASN A 188 0.71 -1.77 0.10
CA ASN A 188 2.13 -1.64 -0.12
C ASN A 188 2.95 -1.47 1.18
N ALA A 189 2.51 -2.15 2.23
CA ALA A 189 3.21 -2.22 3.49
C ALA A 189 4.42 -3.15 3.38
N PHE A 190 5.21 -3.16 4.44
CA PHE A 190 6.32 -4.10 4.59
C PHE A 190 6.42 -4.58 6.03
N THR A 191 6.98 -5.76 6.19
CA THR A 191 7.23 -6.35 7.50
C THR A 191 8.69 -6.18 7.90
N SER A 192 8.94 -5.94 9.17
CA SER A 192 10.28 -5.84 9.75
C SER A 192 10.31 -6.49 11.12
N LEU A 193 11.51 -6.64 11.69
CA LEU A 193 11.69 -7.07 13.08
C LEU A 193 12.14 -5.88 13.92
N PHE A 194 11.42 -5.60 15.00
CA PHE A 194 11.87 -4.72 16.08
C PHE A 194 12.09 -5.57 17.32
N GLN A 195 13.32 -5.59 17.87
CA GLN A 195 13.66 -6.45 19.01
C GLN A 195 13.24 -7.93 18.83
N LYS A 196 13.47 -8.49 17.63
CA LYS A 196 13.08 -9.86 17.18
C LYS A 196 11.57 -10.12 17.01
N SER A 197 10.76 -9.10 17.22
CA SER A 197 9.30 -9.15 17.17
C SER A 197 8.80 -8.54 15.86
N LEU A 198 7.86 -9.21 15.18
CA LEU A 198 7.38 -8.80 13.86
C LEU A 198 6.54 -7.53 13.93
N ARG A 199 6.76 -6.59 12.99
CA ARG A 199 5.99 -5.36 12.82
C ARG A 199 5.52 -5.21 11.38
N LEU A 200 4.31 -4.72 11.19
CA LEU A 200 3.85 -4.17 9.93
C LEU A 200 4.17 -2.68 9.90
N ASN A 201 4.64 -2.16 8.78
CA ASN A 201 5.01 -0.77 8.63
C ASN A 201 4.52 -0.22 7.29
N LEU A 202 4.14 1.05 7.27
CA LEU A 202 3.83 1.78 6.05
C LEU A 202 5.14 2.34 5.46
N GLY A 203 5.44 1.97 4.22
CA GLY A 203 6.55 2.58 3.48
C GLY A 203 6.19 3.96 2.94
N ARG A 204 7.14 4.62 2.26
CA ARG A 204 6.92 5.90 1.56
C ARG A 204 5.69 5.89 0.64
N ASN A 205 5.45 4.75 0.00
CA ASN A 205 4.32 4.53 -0.91
C ASN A 205 3.26 3.60 -0.27
N GLY A 206 3.29 3.44 1.05
CA GLY A 206 2.31 2.65 1.78
C GLY A 206 1.01 3.44 1.94
N THR A 207 -0.11 2.73 1.97
CA THR A 207 -1.44 3.32 2.09
C THR A 207 -2.16 2.73 3.29
N LEU A 208 -2.94 3.56 3.95
CA LEU A 208 -3.83 3.19 5.05
C LEU A 208 -5.09 4.00 4.84
N ASP A 209 -6.14 3.32 4.41
CA ASP A 209 -7.44 3.92 4.08
C ASP A 209 -8.54 3.09 4.77
N PRO A 210 -9.71 3.65 5.09
CA PRO A 210 -10.84 2.85 5.59
C PRO A 210 -11.20 1.72 4.61
N ALA A 211 -11.53 0.55 5.16
CA ALA A 211 -12.02 -0.58 4.38
C ALA A 211 -13.53 -0.45 4.14
N ASP A 212 -13.97 -0.85 2.94
CA ASP A 212 -15.40 -0.92 2.59
C ASP A 212 -16.07 -2.17 3.20
N GLU A 213 -15.29 -3.22 3.42
CA GLU A 213 -15.69 -4.45 4.09
C GLU A 213 -15.20 -4.43 5.55
N GLU A 214 -16.12 -4.67 6.49
CA GLU A 214 -15.76 -4.82 7.90
C GLU A 214 -15.13 -6.19 8.16
N VAL A 215 -14.13 -6.19 9.03
CA VAL A 215 -13.51 -7.41 9.55
C VAL A 215 -14.25 -7.74 10.86
N ASP A 216 -15.14 -8.73 10.78
CA ASP A 216 -16.00 -9.12 11.90
C ASP A 216 -15.23 -9.85 12.99
N ASN A 217 -14.39 -10.81 12.60
CA ASN A 217 -13.67 -11.69 13.51
C ASN A 217 -12.16 -11.48 13.39
N VAL A 218 -11.48 -11.46 14.54
CA VAL A 218 -10.02 -11.39 14.60
C VAL A 218 -9.49 -12.52 15.48
N ASN A 219 -8.51 -13.26 14.97
CA ASN A 219 -7.84 -14.31 15.73
C ASN A 219 -6.72 -13.70 16.59
N GLU A 220 -7.04 -13.37 17.83
CA GLU A 220 -6.07 -12.81 18.79
C GLU A 220 -5.07 -13.84 19.34
N GLU A 221 -5.40 -15.14 19.28
CA GLU A 221 -4.51 -16.21 19.75
C GLU A 221 -3.26 -16.33 18.88
N ASN A 222 -3.39 -16.04 17.57
CA ASN A 222 -2.26 -16.02 16.66
C ASN A 222 -1.58 -14.64 16.60
N ALA A 223 -0.93 -14.24 17.70
CA ALA A 223 -0.20 -12.98 17.81
C ALA A 223 1.18 -13.02 17.11
N MET A 224 1.24 -12.57 15.86
CA MET A 224 2.46 -12.60 15.03
C MET A 224 3.61 -11.78 15.61
N SER A 225 3.30 -10.69 16.32
CA SER A 225 4.30 -9.90 17.03
C SER A 225 4.85 -10.60 18.27
N GLN A 226 4.18 -11.59 18.86
CA GLN A 226 4.73 -12.31 20.02
C GLN A 226 5.66 -13.47 19.61
N LYS A 227 5.67 -13.85 18.33
CA LYS A 227 6.54 -14.89 17.81
C LYS A 227 7.99 -14.39 17.70
N GLU A 228 8.94 -15.16 18.24
CA GLU A 228 10.36 -14.88 18.04
C GLU A 228 10.83 -15.37 16.67
N PHE A 229 11.35 -14.45 15.85
CA PHE A 229 11.96 -14.79 14.57
C PHE A 229 13.50 -14.67 14.64
N LYS A 230 14.21 -15.64 14.07
CA LYS A 230 15.67 -15.57 13.93
C LYS A 230 16.04 -14.38 13.03
N GLN A 231 16.81 -13.43 13.54
CA GLN A 231 17.40 -12.38 12.70
C GLN A 231 18.42 -13.04 11.75
N ARG A 232 18.36 -12.69 10.47
CA ARG A 232 19.45 -13.05 9.55
C ARG A 232 20.73 -12.35 10.02
N PRO A 233 21.87 -13.05 10.12
CA PRO A 233 23.15 -12.39 10.37
C PRO A 233 23.34 -11.32 9.29
N MET A 234 23.48 -10.05 9.71
CA MET A 234 23.93 -9.01 8.78
C MET A 234 25.30 -9.46 8.23
N PRO A 235 25.52 -9.47 6.91
CA PRO A 235 26.84 -9.73 6.35
C PRO A 235 27.82 -8.75 7.00
N GLY A 236 28.80 -9.31 7.72
CA GLY A 236 29.74 -8.53 8.52
C GLY A 236 30.31 -7.39 7.69
N GLY A 237 30.11 -6.16 8.18
CA GLY A 237 30.82 -5.01 7.66
C GLY A 237 32.30 -5.36 7.62
N ARG A 238 32.92 -5.25 6.43
CA ARG A 238 34.35 -5.44 6.22
C ARG A 238 35.08 -4.76 7.37
N GLY A 239 35.71 -5.58 8.22
CA GLY A 239 36.57 -5.11 9.28
C GLY A 239 37.58 -4.14 8.69
N GLY A 240 37.54 -2.89 9.15
CA GLY A 240 38.58 -1.93 8.91
C GLY A 240 39.90 -2.56 9.35
N GLN A 241 40.76 -2.85 8.39
CA GLN A 241 42.09 -3.33 8.64
C GLN A 241 42.77 -2.34 9.58
N ASN A 242 43.11 -2.86 10.75
CA ASN A 242 44.03 -2.28 11.71
C ASN A 242 45.35 -2.00 10.99
N ARG A 243 45.52 -0.78 10.46
CA ARG A 243 46.82 -0.27 10.02
C ARG A 243 47.41 0.48 11.19
N GLY A 244 48.32 -0.20 11.87
CA GLY A 244 49.13 0.39 12.93
C GLY A 244 49.88 1.61 12.40
N SER A 245 49.74 2.72 13.11
CA SER A 245 50.69 3.81 13.04
C SER A 245 51.69 3.62 14.17
N ARG A 246 52.90 3.22 13.76
CA ARG A 246 54.15 3.55 14.47
C ARG A 246 54.18 5.06 14.72
N ASN A 247 54.50 5.46 15.94
CA ASN A 247 55.16 6.73 16.18
C ASN A 247 56.30 6.46 17.15
N ASP A 248 57.49 6.36 16.58
CA ASP A 248 58.75 6.61 17.27
C ASP A 248 58.80 8.09 17.67
N ARG A 249 59.21 8.36 18.92
CA ARG A 249 59.90 9.58 19.36
C ARG A 249 60.41 9.38 20.80
N GLU A 250 61.65 8.90 20.82
CA GLU A 250 62.80 9.41 21.57
C GLU A 250 62.60 10.41 22.73
N ASP A 251 63.29 10.03 23.82
CA ASP A 251 64.14 10.84 24.71
C ASP A 251 63.63 11.38 26.07
N GLU A 252 64.22 10.74 27.10
CA GLU A 252 65.14 11.32 28.10
C GLU A 252 64.70 11.61 29.56
N GLU A 253 65.65 11.21 30.43
CA GLU A 253 65.99 11.61 31.81
C GLU A 253 65.32 10.97 33.05
N GLY A 254 66.17 10.27 33.82
CA GLY A 254 66.61 10.81 35.12
C GLY A 254 66.31 10.01 36.40
N TYR A 255 67.20 9.06 36.75
CA TYR A 255 68.05 8.99 37.97
C TYR A 255 68.38 7.54 38.36
#